data_AF-A0A9D6FZQ1-F1
#
_entry.id   AF-A0A9D6FZQ1-F1
#
_cell.length_a   1.000
_cell.length_b   1.000
_cell.length_c   1.000
_cell.angle_alpha   90.00
_cell.angle_beta   90.00
_cell.angle_gamma   90.00
#
_symmetry.space_group_name_H-M   'P 1'
#
loop_
_entity.id
_entity.type
_entity.pdbx_description
1 polymer ?
#
loop_
_entity_poly.entity_id
_entity_poly.type
_entity_poly.pdbx_seq_one_letter_code
_entity_poly.pdbx_strand_id
1 'polypeptide(L)'
;MAGQPEIKNMALFCDFENIALGVRDAKYAQFDIRKVMERLLLKGSIVVKKAYCDWERYKEFKAAMHEASFELIEIPHVRQSGKNSADIRMVVDALDLCYTKSHVETFVIISGDSDFSPLVSKLRENNKVVIGVGVKNSSSDLLVANCDEFIFYDDLVRAEQSKKRAARKSPAKQAPAARPQRATEDARRQEAFDLVLETVDALTAERGESERIWGSMVKQALKRRNPGFNESYYGFRSFNKLLEEAQASRLLELEPDDKSGGYIIRPSPAKD
;
A
#
# COMPACT_ATOMS: atom_id res chain seq x y z
N MET A 1 7.22 14.43 24.90
CA MET A 1 6.24 14.52 23.80
C MET A 1 6.10 13.14 23.20
N ALA A 2 4.93 12.51 23.32
CA ALA A 2 4.67 11.24 22.64
C ALA A 2 4.73 11.52 21.13
N GLY A 3 5.73 10.98 20.44
CA GLY A 3 5.93 11.21 19.01
C GLY A 3 4.69 10.74 18.28
N GLN A 4 3.97 11.67 17.64
CA GLN A 4 3.02 11.27 16.60
C GLN A 4 3.80 10.42 15.60
N PRO A 5 3.28 9.25 15.16
CA PRO A 5 3.94 8.51 14.10
C PRO A 5 4.10 9.46 12.91
N GLU A 6 5.35 9.76 12.56
CA GLU A 6 5.69 10.69 11.50
C GLU A 6 5.14 10.12 10.19
N ILE A 7 4.15 10.81 9.62
CA ILE A 7 3.51 10.37 8.39
C ILE A 7 4.47 10.72 7.25
N LYS A 8 5.16 9.70 6.74
CA LYS A 8 6.04 9.85 5.58
C LYS A 8 5.23 10.16 4.33
N ASN A 9 5.48 11.29 3.70
CA ASN A 9 4.86 11.63 2.42
C ASN A 9 5.65 11.01 1.27
N MET A 10 4.93 10.39 0.34
CA MET A 10 5.47 9.63 -0.76
C MET A 10 5.02 10.20 -2.10
N ALA A 11 5.94 10.21 -3.07
CA ALA A 11 5.66 10.50 -4.47
C ALA A 11 5.91 9.27 -5.34
N LEU A 12 4.92 8.88 -6.13
CA LEU A 12 4.97 7.71 -7.01
C LEU A 12 5.23 8.14 -8.45
N PHE A 13 6.26 7.54 -9.05
CA PHE A 13 6.62 7.70 -10.44
C PHE A 13 6.60 6.33 -11.11
N CYS A 14 5.68 6.15 -12.05
CA CYS A 14 5.42 4.87 -12.68
C CYS A 14 5.81 4.88 -14.15
N ASP A 15 6.83 4.09 -14.48
CA ASP A 15 7.13 3.72 -15.85
C ASP A 15 6.21 2.55 -16.23
N PHE A 16 5.06 2.92 -16.82
CA PHE A 16 3.99 1.97 -17.04
C PHE A 16 4.37 0.94 -18.12
N GLU A 17 5.11 1.36 -19.14
CA GLU A 17 5.49 0.46 -20.24
C GLU A 17 6.41 -0.65 -19.74
N ASN A 18 7.43 -0.31 -18.93
CA ASN A 18 8.33 -1.31 -18.37
C ASN A 18 7.59 -2.34 -17.50
N ILE A 19 6.66 -1.88 -16.66
CA ILE A 19 5.86 -2.77 -15.81
C ILE A 19 4.90 -3.64 -16.63
N ALA A 20 4.20 -3.05 -17.60
CA ALA A 20 3.26 -3.77 -18.45
C ALA A 20 3.96 -4.87 -19.27
N LEU A 21 5.14 -4.57 -19.81
CA LEU A 21 5.98 -5.54 -20.51
C LEU A 21 6.45 -6.65 -19.55
N GLY A 22 6.96 -6.30 -18.37
CA GLY A 22 7.42 -7.29 -17.39
C GLY A 22 6.31 -8.23 -16.92
N VAL A 23 5.09 -7.72 -16.70
CA VAL A 23 3.92 -8.54 -16.32
C VAL A 23 3.51 -9.49 -17.45
N ARG A 24 3.53 -9.01 -18.71
CA ARG A 24 3.22 -9.82 -19.88
C ARG A 24 4.22 -10.95 -20.06
N ASP A 25 5.51 -10.68 -19.92
CA ASP A 25 6.58 -11.67 -20.07
C ASP A 25 6.55 -12.71 -18.96
N ALA A 26 6.21 -12.30 -17.73
CA ALA A 26 6.04 -13.19 -16.59
C ALA A 26 4.71 -13.98 -16.60
N LYS A 27 3.86 -13.81 -17.63
CA LYS A 27 2.57 -14.50 -17.83
C LYS A 27 1.58 -14.33 -16.66
N TYR A 28 1.66 -13.22 -15.92
CA TYR A 28 0.66 -12.91 -14.90
C TYR A 28 -0.63 -12.38 -15.54
N ALA A 29 -1.71 -12.38 -14.75
CA ALA A 29 -2.90 -11.62 -15.10
C ALA A 29 -2.55 -10.13 -15.25
N GLN A 30 -3.41 -9.39 -15.95
CA GLN A 30 -3.27 -7.96 -16.20
C GLN A 30 -2.75 -7.19 -14.96
N PHE A 31 -1.76 -6.32 -15.16
CA PHE A 31 -1.18 -5.52 -14.09
C PHE A 31 -2.28 -4.75 -13.34
N ASP A 32 -2.25 -4.86 -12.02
CA ASP A 32 -3.20 -4.22 -11.11
C ASP A 32 -2.46 -3.32 -10.13
N ILE A 33 -2.50 -2.02 -10.41
CA ILE A 33 -1.86 -0.97 -9.62
C ILE A 33 -2.39 -0.90 -8.18
N ARG A 34 -3.62 -1.33 -7.92
CA ARG A 34 -4.23 -1.26 -6.57
C ARG A 34 -3.44 -2.08 -5.56
N LYS A 35 -2.84 -3.20 -5.98
CA LYS A 35 -1.98 -4.04 -5.13
C LYS A 35 -0.75 -3.29 -4.64
N VAL A 36 -0.13 -2.53 -5.54
CA VAL A 36 1.02 -1.67 -5.21
C VAL A 36 0.57 -0.55 -4.27
N MET A 37 -0.57 0.07 -4.56
CA MET A 37 -1.15 1.13 -3.73
C MET A 37 -1.44 0.67 -2.30
N GLU A 38 -2.10 -0.47 -2.13
CA GLU A 38 -2.41 -1.03 -0.80
C GLU A 38 -1.15 -1.26 0.04
N ARG A 39 -0.10 -1.80 -0.59
CA ARG A 39 1.20 -2.01 0.04
C ARG A 39 1.83 -0.70 0.49
N LEU A 40 1.83 0.31 -0.38
CA LEU A 40 2.44 1.62 -0.11
C LEU A 40 1.66 2.43 0.94
N LEU A 41 0.33 2.33 0.97
CA LEU A 41 -0.52 3.03 1.95
C LEU A 41 -0.30 2.58 3.40
N LEU A 42 0.34 1.42 3.61
CA LEU A 42 0.80 1.01 4.94
C LEU A 42 2.04 1.80 5.40
N LYS A 43 2.91 2.19 4.46
CA LYS A 43 4.18 2.90 4.73
C LYS A 43 4.00 4.39 4.96
N GLY A 44 3.11 5.03 4.21
CA GLY A 44 3.08 6.49 4.13
C GLY A 44 1.81 7.06 3.50
N SER A 45 1.75 8.38 3.46
CA SER A 45 0.74 9.13 2.70
C SER A 45 1.23 9.35 1.28
N ILE A 46 0.40 9.09 0.28
CA ILE A 46 0.77 9.31 -1.12
C ILE A 46 0.26 10.68 -1.56
N VAL A 47 1.17 11.60 -1.86
CA VAL A 47 0.85 12.99 -2.20
C VAL A 47 0.98 13.30 -3.70
N VAL A 48 1.79 12.52 -4.42
CA VAL A 48 1.96 12.63 -5.88
C VAL A 48 1.89 11.24 -6.50
N LYS A 49 1.20 11.13 -7.64
CA LYS A 49 1.10 9.91 -8.44
C LYS A 49 1.16 10.26 -9.92
N LYS A 50 2.25 9.92 -10.59
CA LYS A 50 2.43 10.14 -12.02
C LYS A 50 2.75 8.83 -12.72
N ALA A 51 2.15 8.61 -13.88
CA ALA A 51 2.42 7.45 -14.72
C ALA A 51 2.75 7.89 -16.14
N TYR A 52 3.86 7.38 -16.67
CA TYR A 52 4.44 7.76 -17.96
C TYR A 52 4.26 6.60 -18.93
N CYS A 53 3.62 6.88 -20.07
CA CYS A 53 3.27 5.86 -21.07
C CYS A 53 2.86 6.48 -22.41
N ASP A 54 3.01 5.74 -23.50
CA ASP A 54 2.20 5.93 -24.71
C ASP A 54 0.80 5.34 -24.46
N TRP A 55 -0.12 6.15 -23.92
CA TRP A 55 -1.41 5.62 -23.50
C TRP A 55 -2.35 5.32 -24.67
N GLU A 56 -2.02 5.78 -25.88
CA GLU A 56 -2.70 5.34 -27.09
C GLU A 56 -2.50 3.83 -27.34
N ARG A 57 -1.35 3.29 -26.94
CA ARG A 57 -1.06 1.84 -27.00
C ARG A 57 -1.64 1.05 -25.83
N TYR A 58 -1.80 1.67 -24.67
CA TYR A 58 -2.24 1.02 -23.43
C TYR A 58 -3.61 1.53 -22.93
N LYS A 59 -4.56 1.75 -23.85
CA LYS A 59 -5.89 2.31 -23.55
C LYS A 59 -6.67 1.54 -22.49
N GLU A 60 -6.56 0.22 -22.50
CA GLU A 60 -7.24 -0.68 -21.56
C GLU A 60 -6.84 -0.44 -20.09
N PHE A 61 -5.70 0.17 -19.84
CA PHE A 61 -5.21 0.48 -18.49
C PHE A 61 -5.52 1.91 -18.03
N LYS A 62 -5.93 2.80 -18.94
CA LYS A 62 -6.25 4.22 -18.61
C LYS A 62 -7.28 4.30 -17.49
N ALA A 63 -8.35 3.52 -17.57
CA ALA A 63 -9.43 3.55 -16.60
C ALA A 63 -8.93 3.17 -15.19
N ALA A 64 -8.23 2.04 -15.07
CA ALA A 64 -7.70 1.58 -13.78
C ALA A 64 -6.68 2.56 -13.17
N MET A 65 -5.81 3.15 -13.98
CA MET A 65 -4.83 4.14 -13.51
C MET A 65 -5.49 5.46 -13.09
N HIS A 66 -6.50 5.91 -13.84
CA HIS A 66 -7.29 7.09 -13.51
C HIS A 66 -8.12 6.89 -12.23
N GLU A 67 -8.75 5.73 -12.05
CA GLU A 67 -9.46 5.35 -10.82
C GLU A 67 -8.51 5.35 -9.60
N ALA A 68 -7.26 4.94 -9.78
CA ALA A 68 -6.21 5.03 -8.77
C ALA A 68 -5.67 6.46 -8.55
N SER A 69 -6.22 7.45 -9.25
CA SER A 69 -5.86 8.87 -9.22
C SER A 69 -4.43 9.17 -9.66
N PHE A 70 -3.93 8.44 -10.67
CA PHE A 70 -2.67 8.79 -11.33
C PHE A 70 -2.88 9.90 -12.35
N GLU A 71 -1.97 10.88 -12.36
CA GLU A 71 -1.79 11.77 -13.50
C GLU A 71 -1.16 10.97 -14.64
N LEU A 72 -1.88 10.88 -15.76
CA LEU A 72 -1.46 10.13 -16.94
C LEU A 72 -0.64 11.05 -17.85
N ILE A 73 0.68 10.90 -17.82
CA ILE A 73 1.62 11.64 -18.66
C ILE A 73 1.77 10.90 -19.99
N GLU A 74 1.28 11.51 -21.07
CA GLU A 74 1.37 10.96 -22.42
C GLU A 74 2.78 11.15 -23.01
N ILE A 75 3.39 10.05 -23.44
CA ILE A 75 4.70 10.01 -24.09
C ILE A 75 4.54 9.33 -25.46
N PRO A 76 4.21 10.09 -26.52
CA PRO A 76 3.95 9.50 -27.84
C PRO A 76 5.24 9.00 -28.50
N HIS A 77 5.22 7.76 -29.00
CA HIS A 77 6.33 7.20 -29.77
C HIS A 77 6.34 7.71 -31.22
N VAL A 78 6.74 8.97 -31.43
CA VAL A 78 6.77 9.62 -32.76
C VAL A 78 7.89 9.10 -33.69
N ARG A 79 8.91 8.41 -33.17
CA ARG A 79 9.96 7.71 -33.95
C ARG A 79 10.46 6.45 -33.21
N GLN A 80 11.12 5.54 -33.93
CA GLN A 80 11.69 4.28 -33.39
C GLN A 80 12.61 4.47 -32.16
N SER A 81 13.15 5.67 -31.95
CA SER A 81 14.04 6.04 -30.82
C SER A 81 13.31 6.63 -29.60
N GLY A 82 11.97 6.59 -29.53
CA GLY A 82 11.17 7.25 -28.50
C GLY A 82 11.23 6.64 -27.09
N LYS A 83 11.85 5.46 -26.90
CA LYS A 83 11.85 4.73 -25.63
C LYS A 83 12.41 5.55 -24.46
N ASN A 84 13.55 6.21 -24.67
CA ASN A 84 14.20 7.00 -23.60
C ASN A 84 13.44 8.29 -23.23
N SER A 85 12.39 8.67 -23.97
CA SER A 85 11.66 9.92 -23.70
C SER A 85 10.82 9.82 -22.42
N ALA A 86 10.26 8.64 -22.13
CA ALA A 86 9.52 8.41 -20.89
C ALA A 86 10.46 8.49 -19.69
N ASP A 87 11.59 7.78 -19.76
CA ASP A 87 12.59 7.72 -18.69
C ASP A 87 13.15 9.09 -18.36
N ILE A 88 13.60 9.83 -19.38
CA ILE A 88 14.13 11.19 -19.20
C ILE A 88 13.07 12.10 -18.58
N ARG A 89 11.83 12.05 -19.07
CA ARG A 89 10.75 12.89 -18.54
C ARG A 89 10.45 12.56 -17.08
N MET A 90 10.41 11.28 -16.73
CA MET A 90 10.19 10.82 -15.37
C MET A 90 11.31 11.28 -14.43
N VAL A 91 12.57 11.17 -14.86
CA VAL A 91 13.75 11.64 -14.10
C VAL A 91 13.67 13.14 -13.84
N VAL A 92 13.36 13.93 -14.86
CA VAL A 92 13.24 15.40 -14.73
C VAL A 92 12.15 15.77 -13.74
N ASP A 93 10.95 15.19 -13.88
CA ASP A 93 9.83 15.47 -12.98
C ASP A 93 10.12 15.05 -11.53
N ALA A 94 10.81 13.92 -11.33
CA ALA A 94 11.16 13.44 -9.99
C ALA A 94 12.19 14.34 -9.30
N LEU A 95 13.22 14.78 -10.03
CA LEU A 95 14.22 15.71 -9.49
C LEU A 95 13.62 17.09 -9.22
N ASP A 96 12.77 17.61 -10.10
CA ASP A 96 12.05 18.86 -9.85
C ASP A 96 11.21 18.79 -8.58
N LEU A 97 10.45 17.69 -8.38
CA LEU A 97 9.68 17.48 -7.16
C LEU A 97 10.59 17.38 -5.91
N CYS A 98 11.73 16.68 -6.02
CA CYS A 98 12.69 16.54 -4.94
C CYS A 98 13.22 17.89 -4.45
N TYR A 99 13.49 18.82 -5.36
CA TYR A 99 14.01 20.15 -5.04
C TYR A 99 12.92 21.16 -4.65
N THR A 100 11.72 21.05 -5.21
CA THR A 100 10.65 22.04 -5.00
C THR A 100 9.72 21.70 -3.84
N LYS A 101 9.59 20.42 -3.47
CA LYS A 101 8.67 19.94 -2.42
C LYS A 101 9.42 19.21 -1.30
N SER A 102 10.00 19.98 -0.39
CA SER A 102 10.78 19.45 0.74
C SER A 102 10.03 18.45 1.62
N HIS A 103 8.70 18.60 1.75
CA HIS A 103 7.84 17.71 2.53
C HIS A 103 7.65 16.31 1.93
N VAL A 104 8.12 16.06 0.70
CA VAL A 104 8.17 14.71 0.11
C VAL A 104 9.46 14.04 0.55
N GLU A 105 9.34 12.99 1.36
CA GLU A 105 10.47 12.33 2.02
C GLU A 105 10.83 11.01 1.33
N THR A 106 9.85 10.39 0.67
CA THR A 106 10.00 9.09 0.03
C THR A 106 9.61 9.16 -1.44
N PHE A 107 10.45 8.59 -2.30
CA PHE A 107 10.19 8.48 -3.73
C PHE A 107 10.00 7.01 -4.07
N VAL A 108 8.89 6.69 -4.71
CA VAL A 108 8.58 5.35 -5.17
C VAL A 108 8.77 5.29 -6.67
N ILE A 109 9.75 4.52 -7.12
CA ILE A 109 10.06 4.30 -8.54
C ILE A 109 9.46 2.96 -8.94
N ILE A 110 8.40 2.98 -9.73
CA ILE A 110 7.72 1.78 -10.22
C ILE A 110 8.29 1.47 -11.61
N SER A 111 9.41 0.76 -11.64
CA SER A 111 10.10 0.25 -12.83
C SER A 111 11.10 -0.85 -12.41
N GLY A 112 11.44 -1.74 -13.35
CA GLY A 112 12.54 -2.69 -13.22
C GLY A 112 13.86 -2.24 -13.87
N ASP A 113 13.86 -1.11 -14.58
CA ASP A 113 14.98 -0.68 -15.43
C ASP A 113 16.19 -0.15 -14.63
N SER A 114 17.39 -0.67 -14.92
CA SER A 114 18.64 -0.17 -14.35
C SER A 114 18.95 1.28 -14.71
N ASP A 115 18.38 1.81 -15.79
CA ASP A 115 18.61 3.19 -16.26
C ASP A 115 18.12 4.24 -15.24
N PHE A 116 17.28 3.86 -14.27
CA PHE A 116 16.88 4.72 -13.15
C PHE A 116 17.89 4.75 -11.99
N SER A 117 18.93 3.93 -12.01
CA SER A 117 19.96 3.90 -10.95
C SER A 117 20.60 5.27 -10.65
N PRO A 118 20.92 6.13 -11.64
CA PRO A 118 21.40 7.48 -11.37
C PRO A 118 20.37 8.37 -10.67
N LEU A 119 19.08 8.23 -10.99
CA LEU A 119 17.99 8.94 -10.31
C LEU A 119 17.91 8.50 -8.85
N VAL A 120 17.93 7.18 -8.58
CA VAL A 120 17.93 6.64 -7.21
C VAL A 120 19.10 7.20 -6.42
N SER A 121 20.31 7.17 -7.00
CA SER A 121 21.51 7.72 -6.36
C SER A 121 21.37 9.19 -6.03
N LYS A 122 20.82 10.00 -6.96
CA LYS A 122 20.62 11.44 -6.75
C LYS A 122 19.55 11.73 -5.70
N LEU A 123 18.47 10.96 -5.65
CA LEU A 123 17.44 11.11 -4.61
C LEU A 123 18.01 10.79 -3.21
N ARG A 124 18.81 9.73 -3.10
CA ARG A 124 19.50 9.35 -1.85
C ARG A 124 20.54 10.39 -1.43
N GLU A 125 21.29 10.96 -2.37
CA GLU A 125 22.19 12.10 -2.12
C GLU A 125 21.44 13.30 -1.50
N ASN A 126 20.16 13.49 -1.86
CA ASN A 126 19.28 14.51 -1.30
C ASN A 126 18.51 14.05 -0.04
N ASN A 127 18.99 13.01 0.65
CA ASN A 127 18.41 12.45 1.86
C ASN A 127 16.94 12.03 1.71
N LYS A 128 16.59 11.51 0.52
CA LYS A 128 15.27 10.91 0.27
C LYS A 128 15.38 9.39 0.38
N VAL A 129 14.33 8.79 0.94
CA VAL A 129 14.16 7.33 0.92
C VAL A 129 13.64 6.93 -0.46
N VAL A 130 14.22 5.89 -1.06
CA VAL A 130 13.80 5.40 -2.37
C VAL A 130 13.29 3.97 -2.27
N ILE A 131 12.04 3.77 -2.66
CA ILE A 131 11.39 2.46 -2.76
C ILE A 131 11.27 2.09 -4.24
N GLY A 132 11.92 1.01 -4.65
CA GLY A 132 11.71 0.42 -5.97
C GLY A 132 10.50 -0.51 -5.98
N VAL A 133 9.75 -0.54 -7.07
CA VAL A 133 8.68 -1.51 -7.30
C VAL A 133 8.81 -2.07 -8.71
N GLY A 134 8.94 -3.39 -8.84
CA GLY A 134 9.15 -4.02 -10.14
C GLY A 134 8.74 -5.48 -10.19
N VAL A 135 8.75 -6.06 -11.38
CA VAL A 135 8.52 -7.50 -11.60
C VAL A 135 9.84 -8.25 -11.49
N LYS A 136 9.89 -9.32 -10.69
CA LYS A 136 11.14 -9.98 -10.30
C LYS A 136 12.02 -10.41 -11.47
N ASN A 137 11.43 -10.92 -12.54
CA ASN A 137 12.16 -11.40 -13.73
C ASN A 137 12.54 -10.27 -14.72
N SER A 138 12.07 -9.06 -14.47
CA SER A 138 12.28 -7.88 -15.33
C SER A 138 12.95 -6.72 -14.56
N SER A 139 13.33 -6.95 -13.31
CA SER A 139 14.05 -5.99 -12.48
C SER A 139 15.54 -6.32 -12.45
N SER A 140 16.37 -5.30 -12.69
CA SER A 140 17.82 -5.45 -12.61
C SER A 140 18.31 -5.51 -11.16
N ASP A 141 19.30 -6.37 -10.88
CA ASP A 141 19.94 -6.43 -9.56
C ASP A 141 20.58 -5.09 -9.16
N LEU A 142 21.06 -4.33 -10.16
CA LEU A 142 21.64 -3.01 -9.95
C LEU A 142 20.61 -2.02 -9.40
N LEU A 143 19.41 -1.96 -9.98
CA LEU A 143 18.35 -1.08 -9.46
C LEU A 143 17.94 -1.52 -8.06
N VAL A 144 17.73 -2.83 -7.87
CA VAL A 144 17.33 -3.41 -6.58
C VAL A 144 18.32 -3.05 -5.48
N ALA A 145 19.62 -3.19 -5.74
CA ALA A 145 20.67 -2.88 -4.76
C ALA A 145 20.83 -1.38 -4.47
N ASN A 146 20.41 -0.51 -5.41
CA ASN A 146 20.53 0.94 -5.25
C ASN A 146 19.39 1.55 -4.43
N CYS A 147 18.21 0.91 -4.42
CA CYS A 147 17.06 1.35 -3.61
C CYS A 147 17.26 1.05 -2.11
N ASP A 148 16.60 1.83 -1.25
CA ASP A 148 16.60 1.54 0.20
C ASP A 148 15.65 0.38 0.54
N GLU A 149 14.60 0.21 -0.26
CA GLU A 149 13.69 -0.95 -0.24
C GLU A 149 13.27 -1.30 -1.67
N PHE A 150 13.08 -2.58 -1.97
CA PHE A 150 12.52 -3.02 -3.25
C PHE A 150 11.35 -3.99 -3.05
N ILE A 151 10.20 -3.66 -3.63
CA ILE A 151 8.96 -4.44 -3.55
C ILE A 151 8.75 -5.16 -4.88
N PHE A 152 8.76 -6.49 -4.86
CA PHE A 152 8.43 -7.28 -6.05
C PHE A 152 6.92 -7.43 -6.22
N TYR A 153 6.42 -7.08 -7.40
CA TYR A 153 5.00 -7.21 -7.74
C TYR A 153 4.50 -8.66 -7.61
N ASP A 154 5.34 -9.62 -7.98
CA ASP A 154 5.11 -11.06 -7.86
C ASP A 154 4.67 -11.46 -6.44
N ASP A 155 5.31 -10.89 -5.42
CA ASP A 155 5.06 -11.23 -4.03
C ASP A 155 3.70 -10.67 -3.56
N LEU A 156 3.30 -9.51 -4.07
CA LEU A 156 1.99 -8.92 -3.82
C LEU A 156 0.87 -9.79 -4.40
N VAL A 157 1.05 -10.30 -5.61
CA VAL A 157 0.08 -11.19 -6.27
C VAL A 157 -0.03 -12.53 -5.52
N ARG A 158 1.10 -13.10 -5.09
CA ARG A 158 1.12 -14.36 -4.34
C ARG A 158 0.46 -14.23 -2.96
N ALA A 159 0.73 -13.14 -2.25
CA ALA A 159 0.15 -12.87 -0.93
C ALA A 159 -1.39 -12.74 -0.97
N GLU A 160 -1.94 -12.15 -2.03
CA GLU A 160 -3.40 -12.06 -2.20
C GLU A 160 -4.01 -13.45 -2.49
N GLN A 161 -3.36 -14.25 -3.33
CA GLN A 161 -3.83 -15.60 -3.65
C GLN A 161 -3.84 -16.52 -2.43
N SER A 162 -2.83 -16.42 -1.55
CA SER A 162 -2.80 -17.18 -0.30
C SER A 162 -3.92 -16.73 0.64
N LYS A 163 -4.17 -15.42 0.79
CA LYS A 163 -5.30 -14.88 1.57
C LYS A 163 -6.65 -15.39 1.06
N LYS A 164 -6.90 -15.34 -0.26
CA LYS A 164 -8.16 -15.86 -0.86
C LYS A 164 -8.33 -17.36 -0.65
N ARG A 165 -7.25 -18.14 -0.67
CA ARG A 165 -7.28 -19.58 -0.38
C ARG A 165 -7.55 -19.87 1.10
N ALA A 166 -7.00 -19.08 2.01
CA ALA A 166 -7.26 -19.21 3.44
C ALA A 166 -8.71 -18.86 3.79
N ALA A 167 -9.24 -17.76 3.24
CA ALA A 167 -10.63 -17.35 3.43
C ALA A 167 -11.66 -18.38 2.93
N ARG A 168 -11.35 -19.13 1.87
CA ARG A 168 -12.20 -20.23 1.36
C ARG A 168 -12.20 -21.49 2.23
N LYS A 169 -11.26 -21.64 3.18
CA LYS A 169 -11.15 -22.82 4.06
C LYS A 169 -11.79 -22.63 5.43
N SER A 170 -12.27 -21.43 5.76
CA SER A 170 -13.00 -21.17 6.99
C SER A 170 -14.45 -21.69 6.87
N PRO A 171 -14.92 -22.59 7.76
CA PRO A 171 -16.29 -23.06 7.70
C PRO A 171 -17.24 -21.92 8.07
N ALA A 172 -18.13 -21.56 7.15
CA ALA A 172 -19.21 -20.63 7.40
C ALA A 172 -20.10 -21.17 8.54
N LYS A 173 -19.90 -20.67 9.77
CA LYS A 173 -20.80 -20.95 10.89
C LYS A 173 -22.11 -20.22 10.66
N GLN A 174 -23.10 -20.94 10.14
CA GLN A 174 -24.49 -20.51 10.16
C GLN A 174 -24.99 -20.54 11.62
N ALA A 175 -25.32 -19.37 12.17
CA ALA A 175 -26.04 -19.23 13.43
C ALA A 175 -27.44 -18.64 13.16
N PRO A 176 -28.45 -18.92 14.01
CA PRO A 176 -29.86 -18.79 13.66
C PRO A 176 -30.35 -17.34 13.68
N ALA A 177 -31.40 -17.10 12.88
CA ALA A 177 -32.02 -15.81 12.62
C ALA A 177 -32.50 -15.09 13.90
N ALA A 178 -31.84 -13.99 14.24
CA ALA A 178 -32.35 -12.95 15.13
C ALA A 178 -32.80 -11.72 14.33
N ARG A 179 -33.73 -10.94 14.92
CA ARG A 179 -34.50 -9.84 14.31
C ARG A 179 -33.70 -8.89 13.39
N PRO A 180 -34.32 -8.38 12.30
CA PRO A 180 -33.63 -7.77 11.16
C PRO A 180 -32.81 -6.50 11.45
N GLN A 181 -33.07 -5.78 12.54
CA GLN A 181 -32.30 -4.57 12.91
C GLN A 181 -31.06 -4.87 13.75
N ARG A 182 -31.09 -5.88 14.64
CA ARG A 182 -29.91 -6.28 15.43
C ARG A 182 -28.92 -7.08 14.58
N ALA A 183 -29.44 -7.93 13.69
CA ALA A 183 -28.61 -8.66 12.73
C ALA A 183 -27.77 -7.73 11.83
N THR A 184 -28.30 -6.55 11.48
CA THR A 184 -27.56 -5.56 10.69
C THR A 184 -26.52 -4.79 11.50
N GLU A 185 -26.75 -4.53 12.79
CA GLU A 185 -25.77 -3.87 13.65
C GLU A 185 -24.61 -4.81 14.01
N ASP A 186 -24.91 -6.06 14.35
CA ASP A 186 -23.89 -7.07 14.63
C ASP A 186 -23.02 -7.36 13.39
N ALA A 187 -23.63 -7.41 12.20
CA ALA A 187 -22.89 -7.57 10.95
C ALA A 187 -21.93 -6.39 10.68
N ARG A 188 -22.37 -5.14 10.91
CA ARG A 188 -21.50 -3.96 10.77
C ARG A 188 -20.39 -3.93 11.82
N ARG A 189 -20.69 -4.32 13.05
CA ARG A 189 -19.67 -4.43 14.11
C ARG A 189 -18.61 -5.47 13.73
N GLN A 190 -19.03 -6.60 13.18
CA GLN A 190 -18.12 -7.62 12.67
C GLN A 190 -17.28 -7.10 11.51
N GLU A 191 -17.87 -6.40 10.55
CA GLU A 191 -17.14 -5.77 9.44
C GLU A 191 -16.05 -4.81 9.94
N ALA A 192 -16.34 -4.02 10.99
CA ALA A 192 -15.33 -3.15 11.60
C ALA A 192 -14.18 -3.93 12.25
N PHE A 193 -14.48 -5.05 12.92
CA PHE A 193 -13.44 -5.93 13.46
C PHE A 193 -12.58 -6.52 12.36
N ASP A 194 -13.21 -7.02 11.28
CA ASP A 194 -12.50 -7.61 10.14
C ASP A 194 -11.55 -6.58 9.50
N LEU A 195 -12.01 -5.34 9.29
CA LEU A 195 -11.19 -4.24 8.77
C LEU A 195 -9.99 -3.90 9.67
N VAL A 196 -10.19 -3.92 11.00
CA VAL A 196 -9.13 -3.67 11.97
C VAL A 196 -8.11 -4.80 11.96
N LEU A 197 -8.57 -6.05 12.06
CA LEU A 197 -7.70 -7.23 12.06
C LEU A 197 -6.90 -7.33 10.77
N GLU A 198 -7.53 -7.13 9.62
CA GLU A 198 -6.84 -7.13 8.33
C GLU A 198 -5.75 -6.06 8.27
N THR A 199 -6.00 -4.88 8.87
CA THR A 199 -5.01 -3.79 8.93
C THR A 199 -3.89 -4.10 9.92
N VAL A 200 -4.19 -4.71 11.07
CA VAL A 200 -3.19 -5.16 12.05
C VAL A 200 -2.27 -6.22 11.44
N ASP A 201 -2.84 -7.24 10.79
CA ASP A 201 -2.09 -8.30 10.12
C ASP A 201 -1.19 -7.72 9.02
N ALA A 202 -1.72 -6.78 8.23
CA ALA A 202 -0.95 -6.11 7.18
C ALA A 202 0.20 -5.26 7.74
N LEU A 203 -0.01 -4.57 8.86
CA LEU A 203 1.05 -3.80 9.53
C LEU A 203 2.08 -4.71 10.22
N THR A 204 1.66 -5.86 10.76
CA THR A 204 2.56 -6.85 11.38
C THR A 204 3.47 -7.48 10.33
N ALA A 205 2.89 -7.89 9.18
CA ALA A 205 3.66 -8.43 8.06
C ALA A 205 4.63 -7.40 7.47
N GLU A 206 4.31 -6.11 7.56
CA GLU A 206 5.15 -5.02 7.07
C GLU A 206 6.34 -4.73 8.00
N ARG A 207 6.09 -4.67 9.30
CA ARG A 207 7.09 -4.23 10.29
C ARG A 207 7.89 -5.37 10.93
N GLY A 208 7.42 -6.60 10.78
CA GLY A 208 7.94 -7.78 11.46
C GLY A 208 7.20 -8.05 12.77
N GLU A 209 7.12 -9.34 13.13
CA GLU A 209 6.32 -9.84 14.27
C GLU A 209 6.77 -9.30 15.64
N SER A 210 8.01 -8.83 15.75
CA SER A 210 8.58 -8.28 16.98
C SER A 210 8.34 -6.78 17.17
N GLU A 211 7.88 -6.06 16.14
CA GLU A 211 7.62 -4.62 16.26
C GLU A 211 6.27 -4.33 16.92
N ARG A 212 6.24 -3.29 17.76
CA ARG A 212 5.02 -2.84 18.42
C ARG A 212 4.10 -2.17 17.41
N ILE A 213 2.81 -2.49 17.47
CA ILE A 213 1.78 -1.85 16.65
C ILE A 213 0.92 -0.97 17.54
N TRP A 214 0.95 0.34 17.32
CA TRP A 214 0.12 1.28 18.07
C TRP A 214 -1.27 1.41 17.44
N GLY A 215 -2.31 1.53 18.26
CA GLY A 215 -3.68 1.74 17.80
C GLY A 215 -3.85 2.99 16.93
N SER A 216 -3.08 4.05 17.20
CA SER A 216 -3.06 5.25 16.35
C SER A 216 -2.54 4.95 14.93
N MET A 217 -1.54 4.09 14.82
CA MET A 217 -0.98 3.65 13.53
C MET A 217 -1.98 2.79 12.76
N VAL A 218 -2.66 1.86 13.43
CA VAL A 218 -3.73 1.05 12.82
C VAL A 218 -4.83 1.96 12.29
N LYS A 219 -5.29 2.92 13.10
CA LYS A 219 -6.32 3.89 12.70
C LYS A 219 -5.90 4.70 11.48
N GLN A 220 -4.67 5.20 11.44
CA GLN A 220 -4.16 5.97 10.31
C GLN A 220 -4.04 5.11 9.04
N ALA A 221 -3.47 3.91 9.15
CA ALA A 221 -3.36 2.97 8.03
C ALA A 221 -4.74 2.55 7.50
N LEU A 222 -5.68 2.27 8.40
CA LEU A 222 -7.06 1.92 8.05
C LEU A 222 -7.75 3.06 7.29
N LYS A 223 -7.63 4.30 7.76
CA LYS A 223 -8.19 5.46 7.05
C LYS A 223 -7.52 5.75 5.71
N ARG A 224 -6.24 5.41 5.54
CA ARG A 224 -5.55 5.53 4.25
C ARG A 224 -6.02 4.49 3.24
N ARG A 225 -6.24 3.25 3.68
CA ARG A 225 -6.74 2.14 2.84
C ARG A 225 -8.25 2.23 2.59
N ASN A 226 -9.00 2.71 3.57
CA ASN A 226 -10.44 2.92 3.52
C ASN A 226 -10.80 4.34 4.01
N PRO A 227 -10.72 5.36 3.13
CA PRO A 227 -11.04 6.75 3.49
C PRO A 227 -12.47 6.96 4.00
N GLY A 228 -13.41 6.08 3.65
CA GLY A 228 -14.79 6.11 4.14
C GLY A 228 -14.97 5.57 5.56
N PHE A 229 -13.91 5.03 6.19
CA PHE A 229 -14.00 4.44 7.52
C PHE A 229 -14.37 5.48 8.59
N ASN A 230 -15.49 5.23 9.27
CA ASN A 230 -15.97 6.03 10.38
C ASN A 230 -16.48 5.11 11.49
N GLU A 231 -15.88 5.19 12.68
CA GLU A 231 -16.20 4.33 13.82
C GLU A 231 -17.69 4.40 14.22
N SER A 232 -18.28 5.59 14.13
CA SER A 232 -19.69 5.83 14.45
C SER A 232 -20.64 5.11 13.50
N TYR A 233 -20.26 4.97 12.22
CA TYR A 233 -21.05 4.20 11.23
C TYR A 233 -21.17 2.72 11.63
N TYR A 234 -20.12 2.19 12.24
CA TYR A 234 -20.07 0.81 12.74
C TYR A 234 -20.58 0.66 14.18
N GLY A 235 -21.15 1.72 14.77
CA GLY A 235 -21.74 1.68 16.11
C GLY A 235 -20.75 1.80 17.27
N PHE A 236 -19.56 2.35 17.02
CA PHE A 236 -18.54 2.61 18.05
C PHE A 236 -18.36 4.12 18.28
N ARG A 237 -18.33 4.54 19.54
CA ARG A 237 -18.17 5.96 19.92
C ARG A 237 -16.74 6.49 19.71
N SER A 238 -15.76 5.59 19.66
CA SER A 238 -14.36 5.92 19.42
C SER A 238 -13.60 4.69 18.91
N PHE A 239 -12.43 4.93 18.32
CA PHE A 239 -11.55 3.84 17.88
C PHE A 239 -11.06 2.98 19.06
N ASN A 240 -10.78 3.60 20.21
CA ASN A 240 -10.40 2.88 21.42
C ASN A 240 -11.52 1.92 21.85
N LYS A 241 -12.79 2.33 21.76
CA LYS A 241 -13.93 1.45 22.05
C LYS A 241 -14.03 0.28 21.07
N LEU A 242 -13.78 0.52 19.78
CA LEU A 242 -13.70 -0.55 18.79
C LEU A 242 -12.60 -1.56 19.13
N LEU A 243 -11.41 -1.10 19.51
CA LEU A 243 -10.31 -1.98 19.93
C LEU A 243 -10.65 -2.76 21.21
N GLU A 244 -11.20 -2.10 22.22
CA GLU A 244 -11.60 -2.73 23.49
C GLU A 244 -12.65 -3.84 23.28
N GLU A 245 -13.63 -3.60 22.40
CA GLU A 245 -14.63 -4.64 22.05
C GLU A 245 -14.02 -5.78 21.22
N ALA A 246 -13.05 -5.50 20.35
CA ALA A 246 -12.31 -6.55 19.63
C ALA A 246 -11.49 -7.42 20.60
N GLN A 247 -10.88 -6.84 21.63
CA GLN A 247 -10.23 -7.58 22.72
C GLN A 247 -11.23 -8.40 23.54
N ALA A 248 -12.38 -7.81 23.90
CA ALA A 248 -13.43 -8.53 24.63
C ALA A 248 -13.94 -9.76 23.84
N SER A 249 -13.91 -9.66 22.51
CA SER A 249 -14.23 -10.75 21.57
C SER A 249 -13.08 -11.72 21.34
N ARG A 250 -11.93 -11.54 22.03
CA ARG A 250 -10.70 -12.35 21.94
C ARG A 250 -10.09 -12.40 20.54
N LEU A 251 -10.22 -11.31 19.78
CA LEU A 251 -9.66 -11.21 18.44
C LEU A 251 -8.23 -10.66 18.43
N LEU A 252 -7.89 -9.87 19.45
CA LEU A 252 -6.58 -9.23 19.63
C LEU A 252 -6.32 -9.00 21.12
N GLU A 253 -5.07 -8.70 21.46
CA GLU A 253 -4.67 -8.29 22.80
C GLU A 253 -4.26 -6.80 22.79
N LEU A 254 -4.66 -6.06 23.81
CA LEU A 254 -4.29 -4.67 24.02
C LEU A 254 -3.42 -4.52 25.26
N GLU A 255 -2.33 -3.80 25.09
CA GLU A 255 -1.50 -3.30 26.18
C GLU A 255 -1.69 -1.78 26.26
N PRO A 256 -2.06 -1.21 27.42
CA PRO A 256 -2.18 0.23 27.57
C PRO A 256 -0.83 0.91 27.38
N ASP A 257 -0.81 2.01 26.62
CA ASP A 257 0.37 2.86 26.46
C ASP A 257 0.23 4.13 27.30
N ASP A 258 0.81 4.11 28.50
CA ASP A 258 0.75 5.20 29.48
C ASP A 258 1.27 6.55 28.93
N LYS A 259 2.07 6.53 27.85
CA LYS A 259 2.60 7.76 27.24
C LYS A 259 1.64 8.43 26.27
N SER A 260 0.74 7.68 25.63
CA SER A 260 -0.14 8.20 24.58
C SER A 260 -1.63 8.16 24.95
N GLY A 261 -2.00 7.49 26.04
CA GLY A 261 -3.41 7.24 26.40
C GLY A 261 -4.13 6.34 25.39
N GLY A 262 -3.36 5.65 24.52
CA GLY A 262 -3.82 4.69 23.54
C GLY A 262 -3.44 3.25 23.91
N TYR A 263 -3.52 2.37 22.91
CA TYR A 263 -3.19 0.96 23.08
C TYR A 263 -2.07 0.53 22.12
N ILE A 264 -1.22 -0.37 22.58
CA ILE A 264 -0.38 -1.23 21.75
C ILE A 264 -1.18 -2.50 21.48
N ILE A 265 -1.30 -2.88 20.22
CA ILE A 265 -2.04 -4.06 19.77
C ILE A 265 -1.04 -5.19 19.54
N ARG A 266 -1.37 -6.37 20.07
CA ARG A 266 -0.68 -7.62 19.74
C ARG A 266 -1.68 -8.59 19.08
N PRO A 267 -1.27 -9.29 18.01
CA PRO A 267 -2.10 -10.36 17.46
C PRO A 267 -2.33 -11.40 18.56
N SER A 268 -3.58 -11.87 18.70
CA SER A 268 -3.90 -12.89 19.70
C SER A 268 -3.14 -14.18 19.37
N PRO A 269 -2.50 -14.85 20.35
CA PRO A 269 -1.86 -16.13 20.09
C PRO A 269 -2.92 -17.10 19.56
N ALA A 270 -2.65 -17.69 18.39
CA ALA A 270 -3.50 -18.73 17.84
C ALA A 270 -3.67 -19.83 18.89
N LYS A 271 -4.92 -20.20 19.17
CA LYS A 271 -5.21 -21.35 20.05
C LYS A 271 -4.57 -22.60 19.43
N ASP A 272 -3.62 -23.20 20.15
CA ASP A 272 -3.24 -24.60 20.00
C ASP A 272 -4.46 -25.53 20.11
#